data_AF-A0A098F6G6-F1
#
_entry.id   AF-A0A098F6G6-F1
#
_cell.length_a   1.000
_cell.length_b   1.000
_cell.length_c   1.000
_cell.angle_alpha   90.00
_cell.angle_beta   90.00
_cell.angle_gamma   90.00
#
_symmetry.space_group_name_H-M   'P 1'
#
loop_
_entity.id
_entity.type
_entity.pdbx_description
1 polymer ?
#
loop_
_entity_poly.entity_id
_entity_poly.type
_entity_poly.pdbx_seq_one_letter_code
_entity_poly.pdbx_strand_id
1 'polypeptide(L)'
;MGLLSKFTPDVKDFTKMVDKILPDAVKELDKSPYDTKLGVNMARDARKVLNGSLKIDEFHKIYSASLIGEFGNHFSAAPSAPKDKKYTGPKWGMVIDLQKCVGCDTCTVSCKAENRTPPGMSYNVVLEELIGDYPNLAVVNLPRPCMQCDKPACAQVCPTRATFKMENGIVAIDNDRCIGCRYCMVACPYGARSYDFGNSYEQEMVGFDDVTSPEYGMDRGSRGKKKIPEGTVRKCSFCFHRLERGEEPACVETCIGDARYFGDFNDPNSTVSKLAASPRAFRLKEELGTQPRVVYLK
;
A
#
# COMPACT_ATOMS: atom_id res chain seq x y z
N MET A 1 -27.96 -6.23 -26.53
CA MET A 1 -27.49 -6.25 -25.13
C MET A 1 -26.34 -7.23 -24.83
N GLY A 2 -25.97 -8.17 -25.73
CA GLY A 2 -25.00 -9.25 -25.41
C GLY A 2 -23.53 -9.07 -25.85
N LEU A 3 -23.17 -8.00 -26.57
CA LEU A 3 -21.78 -7.75 -27.01
C LEU A 3 -20.98 -6.89 -26.01
N LEU A 4 -21.60 -5.84 -25.45
CA LEU A 4 -20.94 -4.95 -24.47
C LEU A 4 -20.64 -5.65 -23.13
N SER A 5 -21.43 -6.65 -22.73
CA SER A 5 -21.22 -7.39 -21.48
C SER A 5 -19.96 -8.27 -21.52
N LYS A 6 -19.42 -8.60 -22.70
CA LYS A 6 -18.16 -9.34 -22.84
C LYS A 6 -16.91 -8.47 -22.65
N PHE A 7 -17.05 -7.14 -22.68
CA PHE A 7 -15.94 -6.19 -22.60
C PHE A 7 -15.93 -5.34 -21.33
N THR A 8 -16.82 -5.65 -20.37
CA THR A 8 -16.86 -4.95 -19.08
C THR A 8 -16.26 -5.88 -18.02
N PRO A 9 -15.06 -5.60 -17.49
CA PRO A 9 -14.42 -6.45 -16.48
C PRO A 9 -15.28 -6.51 -15.21
N ASP A 10 -15.35 -7.69 -14.59
CA ASP A 10 -15.93 -7.81 -13.26
C ASP A 10 -14.87 -7.56 -12.17
N VAL A 11 -15.30 -7.30 -10.94
CA VAL A 11 -14.45 -7.13 -9.76
C VAL A 11 -13.48 -8.31 -9.59
N LYS A 12 -13.92 -9.52 -9.92
CA LYS A 12 -13.10 -10.73 -9.86
C LYS A 12 -11.92 -10.70 -10.83
N ASP A 13 -12.06 -10.04 -11.98
CA ASP A 13 -10.98 -9.95 -12.97
C ASP A 13 -9.89 -9.00 -12.48
N PHE A 14 -10.29 -7.86 -11.90
CA PHE A 14 -9.35 -6.96 -11.22
C PHE A 14 -8.63 -7.63 -10.04
N THR A 15 -9.33 -8.47 -9.28
CA THR A 15 -8.72 -9.26 -8.21
C THR A 15 -7.63 -10.19 -8.75
N LYS A 16 -7.88 -10.88 -9.87
CA LYS A 16 -6.88 -11.75 -10.52
C LYS A 16 -5.67 -10.95 -11.03
N MET A 17 -5.88 -9.76 -11.61
CA MET A 17 -4.79 -8.87 -12.02
C MET A 17 -3.83 -8.60 -10.86
N VAL A 18 -4.38 -8.31 -9.68
CA VAL A 18 -3.58 -8.07 -8.46
C VAL A 18 -2.91 -9.36 -7.96
N ASP A 19 -3.57 -10.51 -8.02
CA ASP A 19 -2.98 -11.77 -7.56
C ASP A 19 -1.75 -12.20 -8.37
N LYS A 20 -1.72 -11.89 -9.68
CA LYS A 20 -0.58 -12.17 -10.57
C LYS A 20 0.72 -11.46 -10.15
N ILE A 21 0.61 -10.32 -9.46
CA ILE A 21 1.78 -9.52 -9.04
C ILE A 21 2.16 -9.73 -7.57
N LEU A 22 1.42 -10.56 -6.83
CA LEU A 22 1.76 -10.81 -5.43
C LEU A 22 3.11 -11.55 -5.37
N PRO A 23 4.01 -11.14 -4.45
CA PRO A 23 5.27 -11.85 -4.29
C PRO A 23 5.01 -13.27 -3.78
N ASP A 24 5.82 -14.20 -4.24
CA ASP A 24 5.93 -15.51 -3.60
C ASP A 24 6.41 -15.29 -2.15
N ALA A 25 5.53 -15.60 -1.20
CA ALA A 25 5.75 -15.27 0.20
C ALA A 25 6.99 -15.96 0.77
N VAL A 26 7.24 -17.21 0.37
CA VAL A 26 8.38 -17.98 0.87
C VAL A 26 9.66 -17.41 0.29
N LYS A 27 9.71 -17.25 -1.04
CA LYS A 27 10.89 -16.68 -1.72
C LYS A 27 11.24 -15.28 -1.25
N GLU A 28 10.25 -14.47 -0.89
CA GLU A 28 10.51 -13.12 -0.41
C GLU A 28 11.05 -13.09 1.02
N LEU A 29 10.53 -13.96 1.91
CA LEU A 29 11.00 -14.04 3.29
C LEU A 29 12.35 -14.75 3.42
N ASP A 30 12.66 -15.71 2.55
CA ASP A 30 13.96 -16.41 2.53
C ASP A 30 15.14 -15.47 2.20
N LYS A 31 14.86 -14.31 1.61
CA LYS A 31 15.86 -13.24 1.39
C LYS A 31 16.09 -12.37 2.62
N SER A 32 15.41 -12.65 3.73
CA SER A 32 15.54 -11.96 5.01
C SER A 32 16.21 -12.88 6.03
N PRO A 33 16.92 -12.35 7.04
CA PRO A 33 17.56 -13.15 8.07
C PRO A 33 16.58 -13.69 9.13
N TYR A 34 15.26 -13.59 8.88
CA TYR A 34 14.18 -13.87 9.83
C TYR A 34 13.43 -15.15 9.46
N ASP A 35 12.65 -15.71 10.38
CA ASP A 35 11.96 -16.98 10.20
C ASP A 35 10.84 -16.86 9.15
N THR A 36 11.05 -17.51 8.01
CA THR A 36 10.07 -17.58 6.91
C THR A 36 8.76 -18.24 7.33
N LYS A 37 8.80 -19.33 8.10
CA LYS A 37 7.59 -20.07 8.50
C LYS A 37 6.74 -19.22 9.44
N LEU A 38 7.38 -18.54 10.39
CA LEU A 38 6.69 -17.62 11.30
C LEU A 38 6.00 -16.52 10.50
N GLY A 39 6.71 -15.85 9.59
CA GLY A 39 6.15 -14.78 8.76
C GLY A 39 4.97 -15.22 7.89
N VAL A 40 5.07 -16.38 7.25
CA VAL A 40 3.96 -16.95 6.44
C VAL A 40 2.75 -17.28 7.31
N ASN A 41 2.95 -17.89 8.47
CA ASN A 41 1.86 -18.25 9.37
C ASN A 41 1.16 -17.02 9.94
N MET A 42 1.93 -16.02 10.39
CA MET A 42 1.40 -14.74 10.84
C MET A 42 0.61 -14.03 9.75
N ALA A 43 1.12 -13.99 8.52
CA ALA A 43 0.41 -13.40 7.39
C ALA A 43 -0.92 -14.09 7.08
N ARG A 44 -0.95 -15.43 7.16
CA ARG A 44 -2.17 -16.22 6.98
C ARG A 44 -3.19 -15.93 8.08
N ASP A 45 -2.76 -15.95 9.33
CA ASP A 45 -3.66 -15.80 10.48
C ASP A 45 -4.10 -14.35 10.68
N ALA A 46 -3.30 -13.35 10.30
CA ALA A 46 -3.74 -11.97 10.24
C ALA A 46 -4.98 -11.81 9.34
N ARG A 47 -5.05 -12.54 8.21
CA ARG A 47 -6.26 -12.53 7.35
C ARG A 47 -7.48 -13.15 8.06
N LYS A 48 -7.27 -14.16 8.91
CA LYS A 48 -8.33 -14.73 9.76
C LYS A 48 -8.79 -13.75 10.84
N VAL A 49 -7.90 -12.89 11.33
CA VAL A 49 -8.30 -11.81 12.24
C VAL A 49 -9.20 -10.81 11.52
N LEU A 50 -8.86 -10.46 10.27
CA LEU A 50 -9.63 -9.49 9.49
C LEU A 50 -11.04 -9.97 9.13
N ASN A 51 -11.18 -11.26 8.76
CA ASN A 51 -12.48 -11.84 8.44
C ASN A 51 -13.27 -12.33 9.67
N GLY A 52 -12.74 -12.12 10.89
CA GLY A 52 -13.39 -12.47 12.15
C GLY A 52 -13.31 -13.94 12.56
N SER A 53 -12.62 -14.79 11.79
CA SER A 53 -12.42 -16.21 12.13
C SER A 53 -11.41 -16.44 13.25
N LEU A 54 -10.61 -15.43 13.60
CA LEU A 54 -9.66 -15.46 14.72
C LEU A 54 -9.75 -14.17 15.53
N LYS A 55 -9.77 -14.26 16.86
CA LYS A 55 -9.73 -13.05 17.72
C LYS A 55 -8.30 -12.50 17.78
N ILE A 56 -8.17 -11.17 17.85
CA ILE A 56 -6.85 -10.53 17.93
C ILE A 56 -6.05 -10.96 19.18
N ASP A 57 -6.73 -11.16 20.32
CA ASP A 57 -6.08 -11.62 21.55
C ASP A 57 -5.54 -13.05 21.42
N GLU A 58 -6.24 -13.89 20.66
CA GLU A 58 -5.81 -15.25 20.36
C GLU A 58 -4.61 -15.24 19.42
N PHE A 59 -4.64 -14.38 18.38
CA PHE A 59 -3.49 -14.14 17.52
C PHE A 59 -2.25 -13.73 18.33
N HIS A 60 -2.40 -12.80 19.28
CA HIS A 60 -1.30 -12.41 20.16
C HIS A 60 -0.82 -13.59 21.03
N LYS A 61 -1.72 -14.41 21.58
CA LYS A 61 -1.33 -15.59 22.38
C LYS A 61 -0.55 -16.62 21.55
N ILE A 62 -0.95 -16.84 20.30
CA ILE A 62 -0.28 -17.79 19.40
C ILE A 62 1.16 -17.35 19.11
N TYR A 63 1.37 -16.06 18.81
CA TYR A 63 2.64 -15.60 18.25
C TYR A 63 3.58 -14.90 19.24
N SER A 64 3.12 -14.42 20.40
CA SER A 64 3.95 -13.60 21.30
C SER A 64 5.24 -14.31 21.74
N ALA A 65 5.18 -15.61 22.07
CA ALA A 65 6.36 -16.36 22.50
C ALA A 65 7.40 -16.49 21.36
N SER A 66 6.96 -16.82 20.14
CA SER A 66 7.83 -16.88 18.97
C SER A 66 8.42 -15.51 18.62
N LEU A 67 7.61 -14.46 18.70
CA LEU A 67 8.05 -13.08 18.44
C LEU A 67 9.09 -12.61 19.47
N ILE A 68 8.92 -12.97 20.75
CA ILE A 68 9.93 -12.67 21.78
C ILE A 68 11.22 -13.45 21.50
N GLY A 69 11.10 -14.73 21.12
CA GLY A 69 12.26 -15.57 20.80
C GLY A 69 13.08 -15.04 19.62
N GLU A 70 12.43 -14.55 18.58
CA GLU A 70 13.10 -14.08 17.36
C GLU A 70 13.54 -12.60 17.43
N PHE A 71 12.67 -11.72 17.94
CA PHE A 71 12.88 -10.27 17.87
C PHE A 71 13.31 -9.65 19.20
N GLY A 72 13.20 -10.37 20.32
CA GLY A 72 13.64 -9.92 21.65
C GLY A 72 13.20 -8.50 22.00
N ASN A 73 14.18 -7.64 22.30
CA ASN A 73 13.96 -6.25 22.70
C ASN A 73 13.20 -5.42 21.65
N HIS A 74 13.32 -5.75 20.36
CA HIS A 74 12.62 -5.02 19.30
C HIS A 74 11.09 -5.19 19.39
N PHE A 75 10.62 -6.33 19.91
CA PHE A 75 9.19 -6.58 20.16
C PHE A 75 8.76 -5.99 21.50
N SER A 76 9.53 -6.21 22.56
CA SER A 76 9.19 -5.77 23.93
C SER A 76 9.19 -4.24 24.10
N ALA A 77 10.06 -3.52 23.39
CA ALA A 77 10.13 -2.06 23.44
C ALA A 77 9.12 -1.37 22.51
N ALA A 78 8.36 -2.13 21.71
CA ALA A 78 7.41 -1.55 20.79
C ALA A 78 6.30 -0.82 21.57
N PRO A 79 5.93 0.42 21.20
CA PRO A 79 4.90 1.17 21.91
C PRO A 79 3.54 0.47 21.79
N SER A 80 2.70 0.56 22.82
CA SER A 80 1.31 0.10 22.73
C SER A 80 0.55 0.91 21.68
N ALA A 81 -0.45 0.32 21.03
CA ALA A 81 -1.33 1.05 20.12
C ALA A 81 -1.87 2.31 20.83
N PRO A 82 -1.86 3.49 20.18
CA PRO A 82 -2.40 4.70 20.78
C PRO A 82 -3.86 4.48 21.15
N LYS A 83 -4.25 4.92 22.35
CA LYS A 83 -5.65 4.83 22.84
C LYS A 83 -6.57 5.61 21.88
N ASP A 84 -7.77 5.11 21.64
CA ASP A 84 -8.79 5.71 20.77
C ASP A 84 -9.08 7.17 21.16
N LYS A 85 -8.33 8.10 20.56
CA LYS A 85 -8.67 9.52 20.59
C LYS A 85 -9.67 9.78 19.48
N LYS A 86 -10.74 10.51 19.82
CA LYS A 86 -11.75 10.92 18.85
C LYS A 86 -11.15 11.98 17.93
N TYR A 87 -10.62 11.54 16.79
CA TYR A 87 -10.07 12.41 15.75
C TYR A 87 -11.20 13.09 14.97
N THR A 88 -11.15 14.41 14.89
CA THR A 88 -12.15 15.26 14.22
C THR A 88 -11.65 15.88 12.92
N GLY A 89 -10.42 15.55 12.50
CA GLY A 89 -9.87 16.03 11.24
C GLY A 89 -10.24 15.17 10.03
N PRO A 90 -9.63 15.45 8.86
CA PRO A 90 -9.93 14.75 7.63
C PRO A 90 -9.48 13.29 7.65
N LYS A 91 -10.36 12.40 7.19
CA LYS A 91 -10.04 11.00 6.91
C LYS A 91 -9.78 10.82 5.43
N TRP A 92 -8.50 10.78 5.08
CA TRP A 92 -8.06 10.71 3.70
C TRP A 92 -8.47 9.41 3.01
N GLY A 93 -8.86 9.55 1.75
CA GLY A 93 -9.27 8.48 0.85
C GLY A 93 -9.02 8.84 -0.61
N MET A 94 -9.05 7.82 -1.47
CA MET A 94 -8.86 7.99 -2.91
C MET A 94 -9.97 7.27 -3.67
N VAL A 95 -10.49 7.89 -4.73
CA VAL A 95 -11.38 7.25 -5.69
C VAL A 95 -10.70 7.23 -7.06
N ILE A 96 -10.71 6.09 -7.74
CA ILE A 96 -10.09 5.93 -9.07
C ILE A 96 -11.15 5.50 -10.08
N ASP A 97 -11.45 6.35 -11.05
CA ASP A 97 -12.36 6.05 -12.16
C ASP A 97 -11.63 5.30 -13.27
N LEU A 98 -11.93 4.00 -13.40
CA LEU A 98 -11.28 3.13 -14.36
C LEU A 98 -11.67 3.43 -15.81
N GLN A 99 -12.85 4.04 -16.05
CA GLN A 99 -13.26 4.42 -17.40
C GLN A 99 -12.47 5.62 -17.94
N LYS A 100 -11.93 6.44 -17.03
CA LYS A 100 -11.06 7.58 -17.38
C LYS A 100 -9.58 7.21 -17.45
N CYS A 101 -9.20 6.02 -16.96
CA CYS A 101 -7.82 5.62 -16.88
C CYS A 101 -7.30 5.07 -18.23
N VAL A 102 -6.50 5.88 -18.91
CA VAL A 102 -5.91 5.53 -20.22
C VAL A 102 -4.59 4.73 -20.14
N GLY A 103 -4.14 4.33 -18.95
CA GLY A 103 -2.92 3.51 -18.82
C GLY A 103 -1.59 4.25 -18.96
N CYS A 104 -1.57 5.59 -19.03
CA CYS A 104 -0.39 6.41 -19.34
C CYS A 104 0.82 6.35 -18.38
N ASP A 105 0.72 5.65 -17.24
CA ASP A 105 1.76 5.57 -16.20
C ASP A 105 2.29 6.89 -15.61
N THR A 106 1.70 8.06 -15.93
CA THR A 106 2.12 9.35 -15.35
C THR A 106 2.05 9.33 -13.83
N CYS A 107 1.03 8.67 -13.27
CA CYS A 107 0.85 8.51 -11.83
C CYS A 107 1.89 7.58 -11.17
N THR A 108 2.55 6.71 -11.93
CA THR A 108 3.68 5.89 -11.50
C THR A 108 4.93 6.77 -11.44
N VAL A 109 5.25 7.45 -12.55
CA VAL A 109 6.45 8.29 -12.70
C VAL A 109 6.46 9.46 -11.74
N SER A 110 5.34 10.19 -11.60
CA SER A 110 5.25 11.32 -10.68
C SER A 110 5.41 10.89 -9.22
N CYS A 111 4.86 9.73 -8.85
CA CYS A 111 5.04 9.17 -7.53
C CYS A 111 6.49 8.80 -7.26
N LYS A 112 7.20 8.24 -8.26
CA LYS A 112 8.63 7.94 -8.17
C LYS A 112 9.47 9.20 -7.99
N ALA A 113 9.19 10.25 -8.77
CA ALA A 113 9.90 11.52 -8.71
C ALA A 113 9.70 12.20 -7.34
N GLU A 114 8.45 12.29 -6.88
CA GLU A 114 8.10 12.93 -5.61
C GLU A 114 8.68 12.19 -4.40
N ASN A 115 8.64 10.85 -4.41
CA ASN A 115 9.06 10.01 -3.27
C ASN A 115 10.45 9.37 -3.48
N ARG A 116 11.23 9.87 -4.45
CA ARG A 116 12.56 9.39 -4.85
C ARG A 116 12.77 7.89 -4.62
N THR A 117 11.91 7.09 -5.24
CA THR A 117 11.97 5.64 -5.06
C THR A 117 13.12 5.06 -5.89
N PRO A 118 13.94 4.15 -5.35
CA PRO A 118 15.08 3.55 -6.05
C PRO A 118 14.64 2.64 -7.21
N PRO A 119 15.61 2.17 -8.03
CA PRO A 119 15.35 1.18 -9.07
C PRO A 119 14.61 -0.05 -8.55
N GLY A 120 13.64 -0.54 -9.32
CA GLY A 120 12.82 -1.69 -8.96
C GLY A 120 11.75 -1.42 -7.91
N MET A 121 11.59 -0.18 -7.44
CA MET A 121 10.56 0.21 -6.48
C MET A 121 9.56 1.18 -7.11
N SER A 122 8.27 0.81 -7.06
CA SER A 122 7.16 1.66 -7.48
C SER A 122 6.03 1.56 -6.46
N TYR A 123 5.65 2.67 -5.85
CA TYR A 123 4.55 2.72 -4.88
C TYR A 123 3.16 2.63 -5.52
N ASN A 124 3.08 3.05 -6.77
CA ASN A 124 1.90 3.07 -7.59
C ASN A 124 2.29 2.38 -8.89
N VAL A 125 1.49 1.42 -9.33
CA VAL A 125 1.69 0.71 -10.60
C VAL A 125 0.38 0.70 -11.35
N VAL A 126 0.42 0.79 -12.68
CA VAL A 126 -0.74 0.51 -13.52
C VAL A 126 -0.62 -0.93 -14.00
N LEU A 127 -1.60 -1.76 -13.66
CA LEU A 127 -1.69 -3.13 -14.15
C LEU A 127 -2.54 -3.13 -15.40
N GLU A 128 -2.05 -3.76 -16.46
CA GLU A 128 -2.74 -3.84 -17.75
C GLU A 128 -3.09 -5.30 -18.05
N GLU A 129 -4.31 -5.54 -18.53
CA GLU A 129 -4.74 -6.85 -19.01
C GLU A 129 -5.55 -6.71 -20.30
N LEU A 130 -5.27 -7.60 -21.27
CA LEU A 130 -6.06 -7.74 -22.48
C LEU A 130 -7.26 -8.64 -22.19
N ILE A 131 -8.46 -8.15 -22.51
CA ILE A 131 -9.70 -8.91 -22.42
C ILE A 131 -10.36 -9.04 -23.79
N GLY A 132 -11.15 -10.11 -23.96
CA GLY A 132 -11.84 -10.42 -25.21
C GLY A 132 -11.07 -11.42 -26.08
N ASP A 133 -11.60 -11.64 -27.29
CA ASP A 133 -11.08 -12.60 -28.26
C ASP A 133 -10.79 -11.86 -29.57
N TYR A 134 -9.63 -12.11 -30.18
CA TYR A 134 -9.25 -11.51 -31.46
C TYR A 134 -10.37 -11.72 -32.51
N PRO A 135 -10.79 -10.68 -33.27
CA PRO A 135 -10.20 -9.34 -33.37
C PRO A 135 -10.74 -8.31 -32.36
N ASN A 136 -11.67 -8.69 -31.49
CA ASN A 136 -12.29 -7.78 -30.52
C ASN A 136 -11.56 -7.88 -29.17
N LEU A 137 -10.50 -7.08 -29.03
CA LEU A 137 -9.71 -6.98 -27.80
C LEU A 137 -9.91 -5.60 -27.15
N ALA A 138 -9.89 -5.56 -25.83
CA ALA A 138 -9.84 -4.32 -25.07
C ALA A 138 -8.72 -4.39 -24.03
N VAL A 139 -8.07 -3.24 -23.78
CA VAL A 139 -7.08 -3.10 -22.70
C VAL A 139 -7.79 -2.56 -21.48
N VAL A 140 -7.56 -3.20 -20.34
CA VAL A 140 -8.10 -2.80 -19.05
C VAL A 140 -6.96 -2.37 -18.15
N ASN A 141 -7.06 -1.14 -17.63
CA ASN A 141 -6.05 -0.55 -16.78
C ASN A 141 -6.53 -0.53 -15.33
N LEU A 142 -5.73 -1.07 -14.42
CA LEU A 142 -5.98 -1.06 -12.98
C LEU A 142 -4.81 -0.40 -12.25
N PRO A 143 -4.91 0.91 -11.97
CA PRO A 143 -3.92 1.58 -11.14
C PRO A 143 -4.04 1.14 -9.69
N ARG A 144 -2.96 0.60 -9.15
CA ARG A 144 -2.92 -0.08 -7.84
C ARG A 144 -1.86 0.56 -6.95
N PRO A 145 -2.24 1.57 -6.14
CA PRO A 145 -1.40 2.09 -5.06
C PRO A 145 -1.55 1.23 -3.79
N CYS A 146 -0.97 1.68 -2.67
CA CYS A 146 -1.35 1.16 -1.35
C CYS A 146 -2.79 1.54 -1.03
N MET A 147 -3.58 0.56 -0.60
CA MET A 147 -5.02 0.72 -0.33
C MET A 147 -5.36 1.49 0.96
N GLN A 148 -4.37 1.84 1.79
CA GLN A 148 -4.54 2.49 3.10
C GLN A 148 -5.71 1.90 3.92
N CYS A 149 -5.70 0.57 4.08
CA CYS A 149 -6.77 -0.21 4.69
C CYS A 149 -7.16 0.30 6.09
N ASP A 150 -8.46 0.34 6.39
CA ASP A 150 -8.93 0.66 7.72
C ASP A 150 -8.60 -0.43 8.74
N LYS A 151 -8.57 -1.69 8.29
CA LYS A 151 -8.08 -2.85 9.05
C LYS A 151 -6.82 -3.42 8.36
N PRO A 152 -5.64 -2.83 8.61
CA PRO A 152 -4.42 -3.20 7.89
C PRO A 152 -3.79 -4.49 8.44
N ALA A 153 -3.87 -5.59 7.67
CA ALA A 153 -3.17 -6.84 7.98
C ALA A 153 -1.66 -6.61 8.19
N CYS A 154 -1.08 -5.72 7.39
CA CYS A 154 0.33 -5.38 7.43
C CYS A 154 0.79 -4.70 8.74
N ALA A 155 -0.12 -4.03 9.47
CA ALA A 155 0.19 -3.47 10.78
C ALA A 155 0.15 -4.57 11.87
N GLN A 156 -0.79 -5.51 11.76
CA GLN A 156 -0.96 -6.59 12.73
C GLN A 156 0.25 -7.52 12.78
N VAL A 157 0.92 -7.76 11.66
CA VAL A 157 2.08 -8.64 11.57
C VAL A 157 3.42 -7.96 11.86
N CYS A 158 3.43 -6.66 12.20
CA CYS A 158 4.67 -5.92 12.38
C CYS A 158 5.20 -6.10 13.81
N PRO A 159 6.32 -6.84 14.02
CA PRO A 159 6.82 -7.13 15.37
C PRO A 159 7.27 -5.86 16.13
N THR A 160 7.91 -4.92 15.44
CA THR A 160 8.38 -3.66 16.05
C THR A 160 7.32 -2.57 16.13
N ARG A 161 6.11 -2.84 15.63
CA ARG A 161 5.04 -1.83 15.47
C ARG A 161 5.51 -0.59 14.68
N ALA A 162 6.46 -0.78 13.77
CA ALA A 162 6.89 0.25 12.82
C ALA A 162 5.78 0.63 11.85
N THR A 163 4.94 -0.32 11.46
CA THR A 163 3.71 -0.02 10.71
C THR A 163 2.57 0.29 11.67
N PHE A 164 1.94 1.44 11.50
CA PHE A 164 0.80 1.86 12.30
C PHE A 164 -0.21 2.62 11.44
N LYS A 165 -1.43 2.78 11.95
CA LYS A 165 -2.47 3.57 11.32
C LYS A 165 -2.57 4.92 12.04
N MET A 166 -2.44 6.01 11.29
CA MET A 166 -2.63 7.36 11.79
C MET A 166 -4.11 7.67 11.99
N GLU A 167 -4.40 8.71 12.77
CA GLU A 167 -5.77 9.14 13.07
C GLU A 167 -6.54 9.61 11.82
N ASN A 168 -5.84 10.26 10.88
CA ASN A 168 -6.35 10.62 9.54
C ASN A 168 -6.59 9.40 8.63
N GLY A 169 -6.21 8.20 9.09
CA GLY A 169 -6.41 6.92 8.43
C GLY A 169 -5.38 6.52 7.38
N ILE A 170 -4.31 7.30 7.22
CA ILE A 170 -3.13 6.87 6.47
C ILE A 170 -2.43 5.76 7.28
N VAL A 171 -2.13 4.64 6.63
CA VAL A 171 -1.23 3.63 7.22
C VAL A 171 0.17 4.15 6.99
N ALA A 172 0.95 4.40 8.03
CA ALA A 172 2.32 4.91 7.94
C ALA A 172 3.34 3.82 8.31
N ILE A 173 4.59 4.03 7.91
CA ILE A 173 5.74 3.24 8.37
C ILE A 173 6.72 4.19 9.03
N ASP A 174 7.03 3.92 10.29
CA ASP A 174 8.17 4.50 10.97
C ASP A 174 9.43 3.74 10.52
N ASN A 175 10.22 4.37 9.66
CA ASN A 175 11.43 3.75 9.13
C ASN A 175 12.53 3.58 10.21
N ASP A 176 12.52 4.39 11.28
CA ASP A 176 13.50 4.29 12.38
C ASP A 176 13.25 3.05 13.25
N ARG A 177 12.01 2.55 13.29
CA ARG A 177 11.65 1.28 13.95
C ARG A 177 11.63 0.08 13.03
N CYS A 178 11.71 0.28 11.72
CA CYS A 178 11.59 -0.80 10.76
C CYS A 178 12.89 -1.61 10.71
N ILE A 179 12.81 -2.88 11.09
CA ILE A 179 13.96 -3.81 11.06
C ILE A 179 14.06 -4.62 9.76
N GLY A 180 13.22 -4.33 8.78
CA GLY A 180 13.30 -4.99 7.47
C GLY A 180 12.87 -6.46 7.42
N CYS A 181 12.06 -6.96 8.37
CA CYS A 181 11.66 -8.39 8.41
C CYS A 181 10.68 -8.85 7.31
N ARG A 182 10.12 -7.91 6.54
CA ARG A 182 9.26 -8.17 5.36
C ARG A 182 7.96 -8.94 5.60
N TYR A 183 7.61 -9.31 6.84
CA TYR A 183 6.32 -9.96 7.15
C TYR A 183 5.12 -9.15 6.66
N CYS A 184 5.21 -7.83 6.77
CA CYS A 184 4.18 -6.92 6.29
C CYS A 184 3.98 -6.96 4.76
N MET A 185 5.01 -7.34 3.98
CA MET A 185 4.92 -7.47 2.53
C MET A 185 4.04 -8.66 2.14
N VAL A 186 4.28 -9.82 2.76
CA VAL A 186 3.51 -11.05 2.48
C VAL A 186 2.10 -11.02 3.08
N ALA A 187 1.90 -10.25 4.16
CA ALA A 187 0.57 -10.04 4.72
C ALA A 187 -0.31 -9.13 3.86
N CYS A 188 0.27 -8.25 3.03
CA CYS A 188 -0.49 -7.32 2.19
C CYS A 188 -1.17 -8.08 1.04
N PRO A 189 -2.52 -8.12 0.98
CA PRO A 189 -3.23 -8.84 -0.09
C PRO A 189 -3.22 -8.09 -1.43
N TYR A 190 -2.57 -6.92 -1.48
CA TYR A 190 -2.44 -6.09 -2.66
C TYR A 190 -0.99 -6.00 -3.16
N GLY A 191 -0.01 -6.60 -2.46
CA GLY A 191 1.41 -6.52 -2.82
C GLY A 191 1.97 -5.08 -2.83
N ALA A 192 1.40 -4.18 -2.02
CA ALA A 192 1.66 -2.72 -2.10
C ALA A 192 2.79 -2.23 -1.19
N ARG A 193 3.75 -3.11 -0.91
CA ARG A 193 4.90 -2.83 -0.06
C ARG A 193 6.15 -3.34 -0.76
N SER A 194 7.23 -2.59 -0.63
CA SER A 194 8.51 -2.88 -1.26
C SER A 194 9.62 -2.74 -0.24
N TYR A 195 10.58 -3.66 -0.26
CA TYR A 195 11.77 -3.56 0.58
C TYR A 195 12.84 -2.73 -0.14
N ASP A 196 13.51 -1.84 0.58
CA ASP A 196 14.60 -1.04 0.04
C ASP A 196 15.93 -1.79 0.17
N PHE A 197 16.41 -2.34 -0.95
CA PHE A 197 17.68 -3.08 -1.03
C PHE A 197 18.93 -2.20 -1.09
N GLY A 198 18.80 -0.86 -1.08
CA GLY A 198 19.94 0.05 -1.23
C GLY A 198 20.37 0.30 -2.67
N ASN A 199 19.57 -0.16 -3.64
CA ASN A 199 19.78 0.18 -5.05
C ASN A 199 19.66 1.70 -5.26
N SER A 200 20.37 2.22 -6.25
CA SER A 200 20.39 3.66 -6.58
C SER A 200 20.48 3.86 -8.09
N TYR A 201 19.99 5.01 -8.55
CA TYR A 201 20.17 5.51 -9.92
C TYR A 201 21.47 6.30 -10.09
N GLU A 202 22.36 6.39 -9.10
CA GLU A 202 23.59 7.23 -9.17
C GLU A 202 24.47 6.93 -10.40
N GLN A 203 24.47 5.68 -10.88
CA GLN A 203 25.19 5.29 -12.10
C GLN A 203 24.57 5.87 -13.39
N GLU A 204 23.26 6.15 -13.37
CA GLU A 204 22.48 6.65 -14.51
C GLU A 204 22.18 8.15 -14.40
N MET A 205 22.12 8.68 -13.17
CA MET A 205 21.77 10.05 -12.82
C MET A 205 22.66 10.55 -11.70
N VAL A 206 23.64 11.40 -12.06
CA VAL A 206 24.57 12.02 -11.10
C VAL A 206 23.81 12.84 -10.06
N GLY A 207 24.14 12.64 -8.79
CA GLY A 207 23.53 13.37 -7.67
C GLY A 207 22.13 12.87 -7.30
N PHE A 208 21.74 11.66 -7.75
CA PHE A 208 20.51 11.03 -7.28
C PHE A 208 20.58 10.75 -5.77
N ASP A 209 21.75 10.33 -5.27
CA ASP A 209 21.96 10.03 -3.85
C ASP A 209 22.16 11.27 -2.98
N ASP A 210 22.37 12.44 -3.58
CA ASP A 210 22.66 13.69 -2.86
C ASP A 210 21.44 14.22 -2.10
N VAL A 211 20.23 13.88 -2.54
CA VAL A 211 19.00 14.36 -1.92
C VAL A 211 18.06 13.17 -1.67
N THR A 212 17.83 12.84 -0.40
CA THR A 212 16.95 11.72 -0.05
C THR A 212 15.48 12.00 -0.37
N SER A 213 14.70 10.92 -0.48
CA SER A 213 13.25 11.03 -0.57
C SER A 213 12.72 11.87 0.59
N PRO A 214 11.86 12.87 0.37
CA PRO A 214 11.02 13.44 1.43
C PRO A 214 9.94 12.41 1.81
N GLU A 215 10.31 11.13 1.94
CA GLU A 215 9.40 10.12 2.41
C GLU A 215 9.07 10.53 3.82
N TYR A 216 7.79 10.84 4.01
CA TYR A 216 7.36 11.42 5.25
C TYR A 216 7.79 12.86 5.55
N GLY A 217 8.16 13.63 4.52
CA GLY A 217 8.54 15.05 4.64
C GLY A 217 9.86 15.25 5.38
N MET A 218 10.58 14.15 5.64
CA MET A 218 11.82 14.15 6.39
C MET A 218 13.01 14.11 5.45
N ASP A 219 13.86 15.13 5.51
CA ASP A 219 15.18 15.09 4.90
C ASP A 219 16.10 14.23 5.79
N ARG A 220 16.68 13.18 5.19
CA ARG A 220 17.59 12.24 5.87
C ARG A 220 19.03 12.37 5.36
N GLY A 221 19.35 13.46 4.65
CA GLY A 221 20.66 13.72 4.05
C GLY A 221 20.91 12.84 2.84
N SER A 222 22.18 12.47 2.60
CA SER A 222 22.55 11.60 1.47
C SER A 222 22.20 10.14 1.70
N ARG A 223 21.74 9.47 0.63
CA ARG A 223 21.47 8.04 0.62
C ARG A 223 22.77 7.25 0.74
N GLY A 224 22.72 6.10 1.41
CA GLY A 224 23.89 5.22 1.51
C GLY A 224 23.71 4.05 2.47
N LYS A 225 24.70 3.15 2.45
CA LYS A 225 24.66 1.91 3.23
C LYS A 225 24.40 2.17 4.71
N LYS A 226 23.43 1.44 5.26
CA LYS A 226 22.99 1.54 6.67
C LYS A 226 22.37 2.90 7.04
N LYS A 227 22.01 3.73 6.06
CA LYS A 227 21.20 4.93 6.28
C LYS A 227 19.76 4.69 5.87
N ILE A 228 18.83 5.09 6.72
CA ILE A 228 17.40 5.00 6.46
C ILE A 228 17.06 5.88 5.25
N PRO A 229 16.24 5.42 4.29
CA PRO A 229 15.37 4.24 4.35
C PRO A 229 15.94 2.93 3.79
N GLU A 230 17.23 2.83 3.46
CA GLU A 230 17.84 1.55 3.06
C GLU A 230 17.67 0.50 4.16
N GLY A 231 17.30 -0.72 3.78
CA GLY A 231 17.05 -1.81 4.72
C GLY A 231 15.67 -1.78 5.38
N THR A 232 14.80 -0.84 4.98
CA THR A 232 13.44 -0.72 5.52
C THR A 232 12.39 -1.04 4.46
N VAL A 233 11.17 -1.34 4.90
CA VAL A 233 10.02 -1.48 3.99
C VAL A 233 9.42 -0.10 3.72
N ARG A 234 9.15 0.17 2.46
CA ARG A 234 8.60 1.41 1.93
C ARG A 234 7.27 1.14 1.20
N LYS A 235 6.41 2.16 1.10
CA LYS A 235 5.12 2.08 0.40
C LYS A 235 4.52 3.46 0.14
N CYS A 236 3.49 3.51 -0.71
CA CYS A 236 2.65 4.70 -0.84
C CYS A 236 2.13 5.17 0.53
N SER A 237 2.29 6.46 0.81
CA SER A 237 1.86 7.15 2.04
C SER A 237 0.77 8.19 1.78
N PHE A 238 0.10 8.10 0.62
CA PHE A 238 -0.77 9.18 0.10
C PHE A 238 -0.07 10.54 0.00
N CYS A 239 1.26 10.53 -0.16
CA CYS A 239 2.07 11.75 -0.20
C CYS A 239 1.73 12.69 0.97
N PHE A 240 1.56 12.17 2.19
CA PHE A 240 1.06 13.01 3.27
C PHE A 240 1.95 14.23 3.56
N HIS A 241 3.23 14.19 3.20
CA HIS A 241 4.13 15.34 3.25
C HIS A 241 3.69 16.48 2.32
N ARG A 242 3.02 16.17 1.20
CA ARG A 242 2.33 17.15 0.35
C ARG A 242 1.04 17.63 0.97
N LEU A 243 0.28 16.71 1.58
CA LEU A 243 -0.98 17.06 2.27
C LEU A 243 -0.75 18.06 3.40
N GLU A 244 0.36 17.95 4.14
CA GLU A 244 0.77 18.90 5.17
C GLU A 244 1.08 20.30 4.62
N ARG A 245 1.44 20.41 3.34
CA ARG A 245 1.60 21.68 2.62
C ARG A 245 0.32 22.19 1.95
N GLY A 246 -0.80 21.46 2.08
CA GLY A 246 -2.06 21.76 1.41
C GLY A 246 -2.10 21.38 -0.07
N GLU A 247 -1.16 20.56 -0.53
CA GLU A 247 -1.09 20.05 -1.91
C GLU A 247 -1.79 18.69 -2.02
N GLU A 248 -2.31 18.35 -3.21
CA GLU A 248 -2.81 17.01 -3.50
C GLU A 248 -1.66 15.99 -3.64
N PRO A 249 -1.93 14.67 -3.55
CA PRO A 249 -0.90 13.67 -3.86
C PRO A 249 -0.40 13.81 -5.30
N ALA A 250 0.91 13.66 -5.53
CA ALA A 250 1.52 13.85 -6.86
C ALA A 250 0.88 13.01 -7.96
N CYS A 251 0.45 11.78 -7.63
CA CYS A 251 -0.21 10.89 -8.57
C CYS A 251 -1.64 11.32 -8.96
N VAL A 252 -2.26 12.19 -8.17
CA VAL A 252 -3.60 12.77 -8.42
C VAL A 252 -3.44 13.99 -9.31
N GLU A 253 -2.60 14.95 -8.89
CA GLU A 253 -2.34 16.20 -9.61
C GLU A 253 -1.86 15.99 -11.06
N THR A 254 -1.06 14.95 -11.29
CA THR A 254 -0.50 14.64 -12.62
C THR A 254 -1.36 13.71 -13.47
N CYS A 255 -2.55 13.33 -13.02
CA CYS A 255 -3.39 12.38 -13.74
C CYS A 255 -4.03 13.02 -14.98
N ILE A 256 -3.48 12.75 -16.17
CA ILE A 256 -3.96 13.34 -17.43
C ILE A 256 -5.43 13.03 -17.77
N GLY A 257 -5.93 11.88 -17.31
CA GLY A 257 -7.30 11.45 -17.54
C GLY A 257 -8.29 11.98 -16.51
N ASP A 258 -7.81 12.72 -15.49
CA ASP A 258 -8.61 13.08 -14.30
C ASP A 258 -9.32 11.84 -13.71
N ALA A 259 -8.59 10.74 -13.66
CA ALA A 259 -9.11 9.45 -13.22
C ALA A 259 -8.99 9.27 -11.70
N ARG A 260 -8.22 10.11 -11.01
CA ARG A 260 -7.89 9.94 -9.58
C ARG A 260 -8.44 11.13 -8.83
N TYR A 261 -9.22 10.86 -7.80
CA TYR A 261 -9.79 11.84 -6.89
C TYR A 261 -9.27 11.56 -5.49
N PHE A 262 -8.89 12.61 -4.77
CA PHE A 262 -8.39 12.49 -3.41
C PHE A 262 -9.10 13.50 -2.50
N GLY A 263 -9.35 13.11 -1.25
CA GLY A 263 -10.05 13.99 -0.34
C GLY A 263 -10.46 13.34 0.97
N ASP A 264 -11.30 14.06 1.70
CA ASP A 264 -11.81 13.65 3.00
C ASP A 264 -13.09 12.81 2.88
N PHE A 265 -13.05 11.57 3.38
CA PHE A 265 -14.22 10.69 3.49
C PHE A 265 -15.14 11.02 4.68
N ASN A 266 -14.70 11.83 5.65
CA ASN A 266 -15.57 12.31 6.72
C ASN A 266 -16.50 13.43 6.24
N ASP A 267 -16.12 14.20 5.22
CA ASP A 267 -16.97 15.22 4.63
C ASP A 267 -17.92 14.60 3.59
N PRO A 268 -19.24 14.52 3.84
CA PRO A 268 -20.19 13.97 2.88
C PRO A 268 -20.34 14.83 1.61
N ASN A 269 -19.93 16.10 1.65
CA ASN A 269 -19.99 16.98 0.50
C ASN A 269 -18.75 16.89 -0.41
N SER A 270 -17.68 16.23 0.05
CA SER A 270 -16.46 16.06 -0.72
C SER A 270 -16.70 15.25 -1.99
N THR A 271 -15.91 15.54 -3.03
CA THR A 271 -15.98 14.81 -4.30
C THR A 271 -15.76 13.31 -4.10
N VAL A 272 -14.80 12.92 -3.25
CA VAL A 272 -14.51 11.50 -2.99
C VAL A 272 -15.65 10.79 -2.27
N SER A 273 -16.32 11.43 -1.31
CA SER A 273 -17.48 10.83 -0.62
C SER A 273 -18.64 10.59 -1.57
N LYS A 274 -18.95 11.57 -2.42
CA LYS A 274 -20.00 11.45 -3.44
C LYS A 274 -19.70 10.35 -4.47
N LEU A 275 -18.47 10.30 -4.96
CA LEU A 275 -18.05 9.28 -5.92
C LEU A 275 -18.02 7.88 -5.30
N ALA A 276 -17.55 7.75 -4.05
CA ALA A 276 -17.53 6.46 -3.35
C ALA A 276 -18.93 5.90 -3.04
N ALA A 277 -19.96 6.76 -2.98
CA ALA A 277 -21.37 6.37 -2.83
C ALA A 277 -22.05 6.02 -4.17
N SER A 278 -21.36 6.21 -5.30
CA SER A 278 -21.90 5.89 -6.62
C SER A 278 -22.23 4.40 -6.76
N PRO A 279 -23.28 3.99 -7.50
CA PRO A 279 -23.55 2.59 -7.80
C PRO A 279 -22.44 1.91 -8.64
N ARG A 280 -21.56 2.71 -9.24
CA ARG A 280 -20.36 2.24 -9.95
C ARG A 280 -19.21 1.86 -9.01
N ALA A 281 -19.30 2.23 -7.74
CA ALA A 281 -18.21 2.10 -6.78
C ALA A 281 -18.02 0.65 -6.34
N PHE A 282 -16.76 0.23 -6.22
CA PHE A 282 -16.40 -1.06 -5.62
C PHE A 282 -15.03 -0.96 -4.93
N ARG A 283 -14.76 -1.91 -4.03
CA ARG A 283 -13.46 -2.05 -3.35
C ARG A 283 -12.80 -3.36 -3.78
N LEU A 284 -11.48 -3.33 -3.97
CA LEU A 284 -10.74 -4.54 -4.32
C LEU A 284 -10.63 -5.49 -3.12
N LYS A 285 -10.93 -6.77 -3.37
CA LYS A 285 -10.83 -7.86 -2.37
C LYS A 285 -11.60 -7.58 -1.08
N GLU A 286 -12.84 -7.09 -1.21
CA GLU A 286 -13.68 -6.71 -0.07
C GLU A 286 -13.98 -7.89 0.86
N GLU A 287 -14.02 -9.12 0.32
CA GLU A 287 -14.18 -10.37 1.06
C GLU A 287 -13.10 -10.61 2.13
N LEU A 288 -11.95 -9.95 2.04
CA LEU A 288 -10.86 -10.07 3.01
C LEU A 288 -11.06 -9.20 4.26
N GLY A 289 -12.07 -8.32 4.29
CA GLY A 289 -12.38 -7.51 5.46
C GLY A 289 -11.34 -6.43 5.81
N THR A 290 -10.42 -6.12 4.89
CA THR A 290 -9.38 -5.08 5.07
C THR A 290 -9.94 -3.66 5.11
N GLN A 291 -11.13 -3.44 4.55
CA GLN A 291 -11.76 -2.13 4.37
C GLN A 291 -10.83 -1.09 3.67
N PRO A 292 -10.49 -1.31 2.38
CA PRO A 292 -9.60 -0.43 1.60
C PRO A 292 -10.12 1.00 1.47
N ARG A 293 -9.29 2.03 1.68
CA ARG A 293 -9.67 3.44 1.46
C ARG A 293 -9.42 3.95 0.04
N VAL A 294 -8.98 3.06 -0.84
CA VAL A 294 -8.99 3.29 -2.29
C VAL A 294 -10.24 2.60 -2.83
N VAL A 295 -11.13 3.38 -3.43
CA VAL A 295 -12.37 2.93 -4.06
C VAL A 295 -12.22 3.09 -5.56
N TYR A 296 -12.77 2.16 -6.33
CA TYR A 296 -12.72 2.19 -7.79
C TYR A 296 -14.11 2.44 -8.35
N LEU A 297 -14.21 3.14 -9.49
CA LEU A 297 -15.44 3.23 -10.28
C LEU A 297 -15.26 2.42 -11.55
N LYS A 298 -16.22 1.54 -11.85
CA LYS A 298 -16.28 0.78 -13.11
C LYS A 298 -17.34 1.32 -14.05
#